data_AF-A0A8D2E4D2-F1
#
_entry.id   AF-A0A8D2E4D2-F1
#
_cell.length_a   1.000
_cell.length_b   1.000
_cell.length_c   1.000
_cell.angle_alpha   90.00
_cell.angle_beta   90.00
_cell.angle_gamma   90.00
#
_symmetry.space_group_name_H-M   'P 1'
#
loop_
_entity.id
_entity.type
_entity.pdbx_description
1 polymer ?
#
loop_
_entity_poly.entity_id
_entity_poly.type
_entity_poly.pdbx_seq_one_letter_code
_entity_poly.pdbx_strand_id
1 'polypeptide(L)'
;MFTAALFTIAKTWNQPKFRSIMVIPDLYLNAKGGTVSYFEWLKNLNHVRYGCLTFKYERDSNYHLLMSVQENLARTFGKHSGTILIIPTAEFQDRISGASEKDTMHADLVYTMESSARQIMCIAMKFNLGLDTRTTVYVNAIKKVFKVYNEASVTFT
;
A
#
# COMPACT_ATOMS: atom_id res chain seq x y z
N MET A 1 -25.18 31.40 7.44
CA MET A 1 -25.43 30.81 6.10
C MET A 1 -24.70 29.49 5.86
N PHE A 2 -23.43 29.31 6.26
CA PHE A 2 -22.68 28.05 6.04
C PHE A 2 -23.26 26.81 6.74
N THR A 3 -23.81 26.95 7.94
CA THR A 3 -24.38 25.83 8.70
C THR A 3 -25.66 25.26 8.08
N ALA A 4 -26.52 26.12 7.52
CA ALA A 4 -27.75 25.70 6.83
C ALA A 4 -27.45 24.95 5.52
N ALA A 5 -26.42 25.37 4.78
CA ALA A 5 -25.99 24.70 3.55
C ALA A 5 -25.44 23.28 3.83
N LEU A 6 -24.58 23.13 4.83
CA LEU A 6 -24.04 21.83 5.25
C LEU A 6 -25.15 20.88 5.73
N PHE A 7 -26.11 21.39 6.51
CA PHE A 7 -27.24 20.59 6.99
C PHE A 7 -28.17 20.14 5.85
N THR A 8 -28.34 21.00 4.84
CA THR A 8 -29.14 20.71 3.64
C THR A 8 -28.46 19.67 2.74
N ILE A 9 -27.12 19.75 2.61
CA ILE A 9 -26.32 18.76 1.89
C ILE A 9 -26.37 17.40 2.60
N ALA A 10 -26.17 17.35 3.92
CA ALA A 10 -26.29 16.11 4.69
C ALA A 10 -27.69 15.47 4.56
N LYS A 11 -28.76 16.28 4.58
CA LYS A 11 -30.14 15.81 4.35
C LYS A 11 -30.40 15.30 2.93
N THR A 12 -29.72 15.84 1.91
CA THR A 12 -29.86 15.37 0.53
C THR A 12 -29.18 14.03 0.30
N TRP A 13 -28.06 13.76 0.98
CA TRP A 13 -27.39 12.45 0.94
C TRP A 13 -28.15 11.34 1.68
N ASN A 14 -29.00 11.68 2.65
CA ASN A 14 -29.82 10.71 3.37
C ASN A 14 -31.11 10.33 2.62
N GLN A 15 -31.34 10.89 1.44
CA GLN A 15 -32.50 10.56 0.60
C GLN A 15 -32.39 9.13 0.07
N PRO A 16 -33.50 8.36 0.01
CA PRO A 16 -33.49 6.96 -0.42
C PRO A 16 -32.91 6.74 -1.82
N LYS A 17 -32.95 7.77 -2.68
CA LYS A 17 -32.38 7.77 -4.04
C LYS A 17 -30.87 7.58 -4.07
N PHE A 18 -30.14 8.02 -3.04
CA PHE A 18 -28.68 7.93 -2.96
C PHE A 18 -28.19 6.78 -2.07
N ARG A 19 -29.09 6.08 -1.36
CA ARG A 19 -28.73 4.99 -0.44
C ARG A 19 -28.19 3.73 -1.13
N SER A 20 -28.41 3.58 -2.45
CA SER A 20 -27.86 2.48 -3.24
C SER A 20 -26.58 2.85 -4.00
N ILE A 21 -26.05 4.07 -3.83
CA ILE A 21 -24.85 4.54 -4.52
C ILE A 21 -23.68 4.48 -3.55
N MET A 22 -22.66 3.70 -3.90
CA MET A 22 -21.41 3.67 -3.15
C MET A 22 -20.65 4.98 -3.38
N VAL A 23 -20.51 5.80 -2.34
CA VAL A 23 -19.70 7.02 -2.39
C VAL A 23 -18.33 6.69 -1.83
N ILE A 24 -17.25 6.93 -2.56
CA ILE A 24 -15.90 6.78 -1.99
C ILE A 24 -15.61 8.03 -1.15
N PRO A 25 -15.27 7.88 0.15
CA PRO A 25 -15.05 9.02 1.02
C PRO A 25 -13.80 9.79 0.60
N ASP A 26 -13.93 11.10 0.62
CA ASP A 26 -12.86 12.08 0.36
C ASP A 26 -11.68 11.90 1.32
N LEU A 27 -11.95 11.57 2.60
CA LEU A 27 -10.88 11.29 3.58
C LEU A 27 -9.98 10.12 3.15
N TYR A 28 -10.52 9.13 2.43
CA TYR A 28 -9.73 8.01 1.90
C TYR A 28 -9.08 8.38 0.56
N LEU A 29 -9.84 8.99 -0.37
CA LEU A 29 -9.35 9.31 -1.71
C LEU A 29 -8.23 10.37 -1.69
N ASN A 30 -8.35 11.37 -0.82
CA ASN A 30 -7.37 12.45 -0.68
C ASN A 30 -6.14 12.05 0.15
N ALA A 31 -6.19 10.92 0.86
CA ALA A 31 -5.07 10.45 1.68
C ALA A 31 -3.81 10.17 0.85
N LYS A 32 -3.94 9.92 -0.47
CA LYS A 32 -2.82 9.69 -1.39
C LYS A 32 -1.78 10.80 -1.34
N GLY A 33 -2.20 12.07 -1.35
CA GLY A 33 -1.28 13.20 -1.30
C GLY A 33 -0.51 13.26 0.02
N GLY A 34 -1.20 13.02 1.13
CA GLY A 34 -0.59 12.96 2.46
C GLY A 34 0.42 11.81 2.59
N THR A 35 0.09 10.63 2.07
CA THR A 35 0.99 9.46 2.09
C THR A 35 2.27 9.69 1.29
N VAL A 36 2.17 10.27 0.09
CA VAL A 36 3.36 10.56 -0.73
C VAL A 36 4.24 11.62 -0.08
N SER A 37 3.63 12.66 0.51
CA SER A 37 4.37 13.70 1.24
C SER A 37 5.10 13.14 2.47
N TYR A 38 4.48 12.18 3.17
CA TYR A 38 5.14 11.47 4.27
C TYR A 38 6.36 10.66 3.80
N PHE A 39 6.27 9.97 2.66
CA PHE A 39 7.42 9.27 2.10
C PHE A 39 8.54 10.22 1.64
N GLU A 40 8.19 11.38 1.08
CA GLU A 40 9.17 12.41 0.74
C GLU A 40 9.87 12.95 2.00
N TRP A 41 9.13 13.17 3.08
CA TRP A 41 9.72 13.54 4.37
C TRP A 41 10.66 12.47 4.92
N LEU A 42 10.26 11.18 4.87
CA LEU A 42 11.12 10.06 5.28
C LEU A 42 12.41 9.99 4.45
N LYS A 43 12.31 10.20 3.13
CA LYS A 43 13.48 10.28 2.25
C LYS A 43 14.41 11.41 2.68
N ASN A 44 13.86 12.58 2.97
CA ASN A 44 14.65 13.74 3.38
C ASN A 44 15.39 13.50 4.70
N LEU A 45 14.79 12.78 5.64
CA LEU A 45 15.44 12.38 6.89
C LEU A 45 16.56 11.36 6.71
N ASN A 46 16.38 10.39 5.80
CA ASN A 46 17.35 9.31 5.61
C ASN A 46 18.59 9.76 4.84
N HIS A 47 18.59 10.93 4.20
CA HIS A 47 19.69 11.47 3.38
C HIS A 47 20.24 10.50 2.31
N VAL A 48 19.51 9.45 1.98
CA VAL A 48 19.91 8.37 1.07
C VAL A 48 18.78 8.13 0.08
N ARG A 49 19.14 7.93 -1.19
CA ARG A 49 18.20 7.47 -2.22
C ARG A 49 17.94 5.98 -2.00
N TYR A 50 16.68 5.60 -1.79
CA TYR A 50 16.30 4.19 -1.63
C TYR A 50 16.81 3.36 -2.82
N GLY A 51 17.35 2.17 -2.55
CA GLY A 51 17.96 1.26 -3.53
C GLY A 51 19.41 1.58 -3.91
N CYS A 52 19.90 2.82 -3.72
CA CYS A 52 21.23 3.25 -4.18
C CYS A 52 22.39 2.40 -3.60
N LEU A 53 22.25 1.93 -2.36
CA LEU A 53 23.26 1.12 -1.69
C LEU A 53 23.17 -0.38 -2.02
N THR A 54 22.01 -0.86 -2.49
CA THR A 54 21.75 -2.30 -2.67
C THR A 54 21.68 -2.72 -4.13
N PHE A 55 21.53 -1.81 -5.10
CA PHE A 55 21.30 -2.16 -6.51
C PHE A 55 22.32 -3.16 -7.08
N LYS A 56 23.62 -2.91 -6.86
CA LYS A 56 24.68 -3.78 -7.37
C LYS A 56 24.68 -5.12 -6.66
N TYR A 57 24.51 -5.12 -5.34
CA TYR A 57 24.51 -6.34 -4.54
C TYR A 57 23.32 -7.24 -4.87
N GLU A 58 22.12 -6.68 -5.00
CA GLU A 58 20.91 -7.41 -5.41
C GLU A 58 21.04 -7.96 -6.83
N ARG A 59 21.57 -7.15 -7.76
CA ARG A 59 21.86 -7.60 -9.13
C ARG A 59 22.78 -8.81 -9.14
N ASP A 60 23.94 -8.67 -8.51
CA ASP A 60 24.96 -9.72 -8.50
C ASP A 60 24.43 -10.97 -7.79
N SER A 61 23.71 -10.81 -6.67
CA SER A 61 23.06 -11.91 -5.95
C SER A 61 22.03 -12.65 -6.79
N ASN A 62 21.18 -11.94 -7.55
CA ASN A 62 20.19 -12.54 -8.44
C ASN A 62 20.84 -13.32 -9.59
N TYR A 63 21.92 -12.79 -10.19
CA TYR A 63 22.68 -13.53 -11.19
C TYR A 63 23.36 -14.77 -10.60
N HIS A 64 23.95 -14.66 -9.40
CA HIS A 64 24.52 -15.82 -8.71
C HIS A 64 23.47 -16.90 -8.40
N LEU A 65 22.24 -16.51 -8.05
CA LEU A 65 21.12 -17.42 -7.87
C LEU A 65 20.78 -18.17 -9.16
N LEU A 66 20.62 -17.45 -10.28
CA LEU A 66 20.32 -18.06 -11.58
C LEU A 66 21.44 -19.01 -12.03
N MET A 67 22.70 -18.60 -11.84
CA MET A 67 23.87 -19.44 -12.12
C MET A 67 23.90 -20.70 -11.25
N SER A 68 23.60 -20.59 -9.95
CA SER A 68 23.57 -21.74 -9.03
C SER A 68 22.49 -22.76 -9.44
N VAL A 69 21.31 -22.28 -9.86
CA VAL A 69 20.24 -23.17 -10.36
C VAL A 69 20.67 -23.82 -11.67
N GLN A 70 21.32 -23.06 -12.57
CA GLN A 70 21.83 -23.57 -13.84
C GLN A 70 22.86 -24.69 -13.62
N GLU A 71 23.83 -24.48 -12.73
CA GLU A 71 24.85 -25.46 -12.38
C GLU A 71 24.26 -26.73 -11.76
N ASN A 72 23.28 -26.59 -10.86
CA ASN A 72 22.61 -27.73 -10.24
C ASN A 72 21.86 -28.57 -11.28
N LEU A 73 21.09 -27.94 -12.17
CA LEU A 73 20.40 -28.65 -13.25
C LEU A 73 21.38 -29.31 -14.23
N ALA A 74 22.47 -28.62 -14.59
CA ALA A 74 23.51 -29.18 -15.44
C ALA A 74 24.15 -30.43 -14.80
N ARG A 75 24.37 -30.45 -13.48
CA ARG A 75 24.91 -31.62 -12.79
C ARG A 75 23.91 -32.78 -12.74
N THR A 76 22.62 -32.51 -12.57
CA THR A 76 21.58 -33.55 -12.48
C THR A 76 21.22 -34.15 -13.85
N PHE A 77 21.15 -33.33 -14.91
CA PHE A 77 20.68 -33.73 -16.25
C PHE A 77 21.80 -33.87 -17.30
N GLY A 78 23.02 -33.43 -17.00
CA GLY A 78 24.11 -33.22 -17.96
C GLY A 78 24.79 -34.45 -18.57
N LYS A 79 24.23 -35.67 -18.40
CA LYS A 79 24.67 -36.83 -19.20
C LYS A 79 23.86 -37.04 -20.48
N HIS A 80 22.65 -36.47 -20.59
CA HIS A 80 21.76 -36.68 -21.73
C HIS A 80 21.18 -35.40 -22.33
N SER A 81 21.17 -34.30 -21.58
CA SER A 81 20.66 -33.01 -22.03
C SER A 81 21.81 -32.01 -22.10
N GLY A 82 21.94 -31.28 -23.22
CA GLY A 82 23.02 -30.31 -23.45
C GLY A 82 23.03 -29.14 -22.44
N THR A 83 23.82 -28.10 -22.71
CA THR A 83 23.92 -26.92 -21.84
C THR A 83 22.55 -26.28 -21.61
N ILE A 84 22.03 -26.39 -20.39
CA ILE A 84 20.82 -25.69 -19.96
C ILE A 84 21.21 -24.25 -19.63
N LEU A 85 20.62 -23.28 -20.32
CA LEU A 85 20.82 -21.86 -20.05
C LEU A 85 19.60 -21.29 -19.33
N ILE A 86 19.79 -20.73 -18.15
CA ILE A 86 18.73 -20.02 -17.41
C ILE A 86 18.94 -18.54 -17.63
N ILE A 87 18.10 -17.96 -18.48
CA ILE A 87 18.13 -16.53 -18.80
C ILE A 87 16.93 -15.86 -18.13
N PRO A 88 17.13 -14.71 -17.46
CA PRO A 88 16.02 -13.95 -16.90
C PRO A 88 15.03 -13.52 -18.00
N THR A 89 13.74 -13.55 -17.69
CA THR A 89 12.70 -13.00 -18.57
C THR A 89 12.83 -11.48 -18.67
N ALA A 90 12.26 -10.87 -19.72
CA ALA A 90 12.31 -9.41 -19.90
C ALA A 90 11.78 -8.64 -18.67
N GLU A 91 10.66 -9.09 -18.10
CA GLU A 91 10.08 -8.49 -16.89
C GLU A 91 11.01 -8.60 -15.66
N PHE A 92 11.72 -9.72 -15.53
CA PHE A 92 12.67 -9.94 -14.43
C PHE A 92 13.97 -9.17 -14.65
N GLN A 93 14.42 -9.04 -15.89
CA GLN A 93 15.60 -8.27 -16.25
C GLN A 93 15.47 -6.79 -15.84
N ASP A 94 14.27 -6.21 -15.98
CA ASP A 94 13.98 -4.85 -15.53
C ASP A 94 14.02 -4.70 -13.99
N ARG A 95 13.74 -5.78 -13.27
CA ARG A 95 13.72 -5.83 -11.79
C ARG A 95 14.97 -6.43 -11.17
N ILE A 96 15.94 -6.87 -11.97
CA ILE A 96 17.07 -7.68 -11.51
C ILE A 96 17.98 -6.92 -10.54
N SER A 97 18.04 -5.61 -10.70
CA SER A 97 18.84 -4.75 -9.82
C SER A 97 18.13 -4.44 -8.50
N GLY A 98 16.86 -4.80 -8.35
CA GLY A 98 16.03 -4.36 -7.23
C GLY A 98 15.06 -3.25 -7.61
N ALA A 99 14.17 -2.90 -6.68
CA ALA A 99 13.17 -1.85 -6.89
C ALA A 99 13.81 -0.46 -6.87
N SER A 100 13.47 0.38 -7.85
CA SER A 100 13.86 1.79 -7.78
C SER A 100 13.10 2.52 -6.67
N GLU A 101 13.60 3.67 -6.22
CA GLU A 101 12.88 4.51 -5.26
C GLU A 101 11.43 4.76 -5.69
N LYS A 102 11.22 5.05 -6.99
CA LYS A 102 9.89 5.25 -7.57
C LYS A 102 9.03 4.00 -7.47
N ASP A 103 9.60 2.83 -7.72
CA ASP A 103 8.87 1.55 -7.69
C ASP A 103 8.52 1.16 -6.26
N THR A 104 9.44 1.36 -5.32
CA THR A 104 9.20 1.16 -3.89
C THR A 104 8.11 2.08 -3.38
N MET A 105 8.19 3.38 -3.67
CA MET A 105 7.15 4.35 -3.29
C MET A 105 5.79 4.00 -3.90
N HIS A 106 5.77 3.54 -5.15
CA HIS A 106 4.54 3.11 -5.80
C HIS A 106 3.95 1.87 -5.14
N ALA A 107 4.77 0.86 -4.87
CA ALA A 107 4.36 -0.38 -4.19
C ALA A 107 3.83 -0.09 -2.77
N ASP A 108 4.53 0.76 -2.01
CA ASP A 108 4.13 1.15 -0.66
C ASP A 108 2.82 1.94 -0.66
N LEU A 109 2.62 2.81 -1.66
CA LEU A 109 1.38 3.54 -1.83
C LEU A 109 0.22 2.60 -2.13
N VAL A 110 0.39 1.66 -3.07
CA VAL A 110 -0.62 0.65 -3.41
C VAL A 110 -0.95 -0.19 -2.19
N TYR A 111 0.06 -0.68 -1.47
CA TYR A 111 -0.10 -1.47 -0.25
C TYR A 111 -0.87 -0.70 0.83
N THR A 112 -0.51 0.57 1.06
CA THR A 112 -1.17 1.42 2.08
C THR A 112 -2.63 1.65 1.74
N MET A 113 -2.93 1.92 0.47
CA MET A 113 -4.31 2.14 -0.01
C MET A 113 -5.13 0.87 0.09
N GLU A 114 -4.59 -0.27 -0.36
CA GLU A 114 -5.27 -1.56 -0.28
C GLU A 114 -5.54 -1.97 1.17
N SER A 115 -4.53 -1.90 2.03
CA SER A 115 -4.67 -2.22 3.46
C SER A 115 -5.73 -1.35 4.13
N SER A 116 -5.74 -0.05 3.81
CA SER A 116 -6.73 0.89 4.34
C SER A 116 -8.15 0.60 3.80
N ALA A 117 -8.29 0.24 2.52
CA ALA A 117 -9.57 -0.17 1.94
C ALA A 117 -10.10 -1.44 2.61
N ARG A 118 -9.26 -2.45 2.81
CA ARG A 118 -9.63 -3.68 3.53
C ARG A 118 -10.09 -3.37 4.96
N GLN A 119 -9.40 -2.49 5.67
CA GLN A 119 -9.83 -2.05 7.01
C GLN A 119 -11.23 -1.40 6.98
N ILE A 120 -11.50 -0.54 6.00
CA ILE A 120 -12.81 0.09 5.81
C ILE A 120 -13.86 -1.00 5.56
N MET A 121 -13.63 -1.91 4.61
CA MET A 121 -14.57 -3.00 4.31
C MET A 121 -14.86 -3.87 5.55
N CYS A 122 -13.83 -4.25 6.32
CA CYS A 122 -14.00 -5.02 7.54
C CYS A 122 -14.83 -4.28 8.59
N ILE A 123 -14.63 -2.97 8.77
CA ILE A 123 -15.41 -2.16 9.71
C ILE A 123 -16.86 -2.00 9.22
N ALA A 124 -17.06 -1.79 7.91
CA ALA A 124 -18.39 -1.68 7.32
C ALA A 124 -19.20 -2.97 7.55
N MET A 125 -18.57 -4.14 7.34
CA MET A 125 -19.16 -5.44 7.64
C MET A 125 -19.45 -5.62 9.14
N LYS A 126 -18.49 -5.24 10.01
CA LYS A 126 -18.62 -5.40 11.46
C LYS A 126 -19.77 -4.60 12.06
N PHE A 127 -20.03 -3.40 11.54
CA PHE A 127 -21.09 -2.52 12.03
C PHE A 127 -22.35 -2.54 11.13
N ASN A 128 -22.40 -3.44 10.15
CA ASN A 128 -23.49 -3.58 9.19
C ASN A 128 -23.90 -2.24 8.51
N LEU A 129 -22.89 -1.42 8.18
CA LEU A 129 -23.08 -0.08 7.60
C LEU A 129 -23.37 -0.11 6.09
N GLY A 130 -23.27 -1.28 5.45
CA GLY A 130 -23.52 -1.46 4.03
C GLY A 130 -22.63 -0.58 3.17
N LEU A 131 -23.25 0.28 2.35
CA LEU A 131 -22.57 1.20 1.42
C LEU A 131 -22.14 2.53 2.05
N ASP A 132 -22.40 2.74 3.35
CA ASP A 132 -21.95 3.94 4.06
C ASP A 132 -20.47 3.85 4.50
N THR A 133 -19.63 3.98 3.49
CA THR A 133 -18.16 4.05 3.61
C THR A 133 -17.68 5.31 4.34
N ARG A 134 -18.44 6.42 4.31
CA ARG A 134 -18.08 7.69 4.97
C ARG A 134 -18.08 7.50 6.49
N THR A 135 -19.18 7.00 7.04
CA THR A 135 -19.26 6.70 8.49
C THR A 135 -18.21 5.68 8.90
N THR A 136 -18.01 4.65 8.07
CA THR A 136 -16.99 3.62 8.30
C THR A 136 -15.58 4.19 8.42
N VAL A 137 -15.22 5.14 7.56
CA VAL A 137 -13.92 5.81 7.59
C VAL A 137 -13.73 6.65 8.85
N TYR A 138 -14.75 7.40 9.28
CA TYR A 138 -14.69 8.14 10.55
C TYR A 138 -14.55 7.20 11.75
N VAL A 139 -15.29 6.09 11.77
CA VAL A 139 -15.14 5.06 12.82
C VAL A 139 -13.71 4.54 12.86
N ASN A 140 -13.09 4.28 11.70
CA ASN A 140 -11.69 3.84 11.65
C ASN A 140 -10.74 4.92 12.21
N ALA A 141 -10.91 6.17 11.80
CA ALA A 141 -10.08 7.29 12.25
C ALA A 141 -10.19 7.50 13.78
N ILE A 142 -11.41 7.55 14.31
CA ILE A 142 -11.67 7.71 15.75
C ILE A 142 -11.04 6.56 16.52
N LYS A 143 -11.18 5.31 16.07
CA LYS A 143 -10.58 4.16 16.76
C LYS A 143 -9.06 4.24 16.80
N LYS A 144 -8.41 4.69 15.73
CA LYS A 144 -6.94 4.87 15.69
C LYS A 144 -6.49 5.98 16.64
N VAL A 145 -7.14 7.14 16.60
CA VAL A 145 -6.82 8.27 17.49
C VAL A 145 -7.06 7.88 18.94
N PHE A 146 -8.24 7.34 19.25
CA PHE A 146 -8.60 6.92 20.60
C PHE A 146 -7.62 5.89 21.18
N LYS A 147 -7.15 4.94 20.36
CA LYS A 147 -6.14 3.96 20.79
C LYS A 147 -4.88 4.65 21.31
N VAL A 148 -4.35 5.65 20.59
CA VAL A 148 -3.16 6.41 21.00
C VAL A 148 -3.42 7.17 22.29
N TYR A 149 -4.56 7.85 22.41
CA TYR A 149 -4.92 8.56 23.65
C TYR A 149 -5.05 7.63 24.86
N ASN A 150 -5.64 6.45 24.66
CA ASN A 150 -5.82 5.45 25.70
C ASN A 150 -4.49 4.82 26.14
N GLU A 151 -3.58 4.55 25.19
CA GLU A 151 -2.23 4.04 25.48
C GLU A 151 -1.32 5.08 26.14
N ALA A 152 -1.50 6.36 25.80
CA ALA A 152 -0.74 7.46 26.38
C ALA A 152 -1.22 7.86 27.80
N SER A 153 -2.22 7.16 28.37
CA SER A 153 -2.82 7.47 29.68
C SER A 153 -3.27 8.93 29.81
N VAL A 154 -3.65 9.58 28.70
CA VAL A 154 -4.16 10.97 28.68
C VAL A 154 -5.67 10.98 29.01
N THR A 155 -6.18 9.90 29.59
CA THR A 155 -7.43 9.96 30.35
C THR A 155 -7.16 10.81 31.58
N PHE A 156 -7.40 12.12 31.44
CA PHE A 156 -7.49 13.04 32.56
C PHE A 156 -8.52 12.49 33.55
N THR A 157 -8.05 11.80 34.58
CA THR A 157 -8.73 11.70 35.87
C THR A 157 -8.59 13.01 36.61
#